data_AF-A0A932U4M3-F1
#
_entry.id   AF-A0A932U4M3-F1
#
_cell.length_a   1.000
_cell.length_b   1.000
_cell.length_c   1.000
_cell.angle_alpha   90.00
_cell.angle_beta   90.00
_cell.angle_gamma   90.00
#
_symmetry.space_group_name_H-M   'P 1'
#
loop_
_entity.id
_entity.type
_entity.pdbx_description
1 polymer ?
#
loop_
_entity_poly.entity_id
_entity_poly.type
_entity_poly.pdbx_seq_one_letter_code
_entity_poly.pdbx_strand_id
1 'polypeptide(L)'
;MATHREIEVEETVVNVRMEVNGNLHVREAEGATVRVESAHDEPLLEYAEGQVQVECSGDCVVYVPRQAQLEIEVNGDLIIDNLSGRVGIISAGGNVSVAGAGDLRVQEVRGDLRVALAAAVNAEDVRGNAHINDVAGPVSVNARGDVHLQRANGSASINCKGNAHLSEVTGEQIQINAKGDAHLRRCRGEIAVNAAGNVNLSEIVSQRVRAVAKGDIRVHFTEAVGGQAKIVTGGDLHVRSGEKILRKGKGVYTFRFGQGDAVLALVSKGNTLLEGVDVAEGNLRGVSEDMGDLGAEMGAMGVELGAMGAELGWGFGNLGRDIARQVQDKVARQVQDRVQRKVQAKMREMGKRTAKVEWGEGKSWSFNFGDVPSPPPSPKAPPPPAWDAPFDAVEEVATGEPVSEEERSLVLRMLEAGKISATEAATLLEALGDAE
;
A
#
# COMPACT_ATOMS: atom_id res chain seq x y z
N MET A 1 17.30 -48.17 1.25
CA MET A 1 16.14 -48.75 0.54
C MET A 1 15.10 -47.65 0.55
N ALA A 2 14.52 -47.28 -0.60
CA ALA A 2 13.47 -46.26 -0.60
C ALA A 2 12.24 -46.83 0.11
N THR A 3 11.79 -46.13 1.14
CA THR A 3 10.59 -46.43 1.92
C THR A 3 9.44 -45.67 1.27
N HIS A 4 8.32 -46.35 1.05
CA HIS A 4 7.11 -45.71 0.52
C HIS A 4 5.91 -46.08 1.39
N ARG A 5 4.98 -45.14 1.55
CA ARG A 5 3.65 -45.36 2.13
C ARG A 5 2.60 -44.73 1.23
N GLU A 6 1.44 -45.37 1.15
CA GLU A 6 0.33 -44.93 0.32
C GLU A 6 -0.98 -45.11 1.07
N ILE A 7 -1.88 -44.14 0.93
CA ILE A 7 -3.25 -44.17 1.41
C ILE A 7 -4.17 -43.79 0.25
N GLU A 8 -5.18 -44.62 -0.01
CA GLU A 8 -6.31 -44.27 -0.87
C GLU A 8 -7.27 -43.37 -0.08
N VAL A 9 -7.70 -42.28 -0.71
CA VAL A 9 -8.62 -41.31 -0.13
C VAL A 9 -9.90 -41.29 -0.96
N GLU A 10 -11.06 -41.39 -0.31
CA GLU A 10 -12.34 -41.49 -1.01
C GLU A 10 -12.84 -40.14 -1.59
N GLU A 11 -12.27 -39.02 -1.12
CA GLU A 11 -12.73 -37.68 -1.49
C GLU A 11 -11.91 -37.05 -2.62
N THR A 12 -12.60 -36.34 -3.52
CA THR A 12 -11.98 -35.57 -4.62
C THR A 12 -11.16 -34.37 -4.14
N VAL A 13 -11.43 -33.87 -2.93
CA VAL A 13 -10.71 -32.76 -2.30
C VAL A 13 -10.17 -33.25 -0.97
N VAL A 14 -8.87 -33.53 -0.93
CA VAL A 14 -8.20 -34.03 0.27
C VAL A 14 -7.44 -32.88 0.91
N ASN A 15 -7.61 -32.68 2.21
CA ASN A 15 -6.76 -31.80 3.00
C ASN A 15 -5.51 -32.58 3.40
N VAL A 16 -4.33 -32.08 3.07
CA VAL A 16 -3.05 -32.71 3.39
C VAL A 16 -2.19 -31.74 4.16
N ARG A 17 -1.80 -32.09 5.39
CA ARG A 17 -0.83 -31.37 6.19
C ARG A 17 0.51 -32.09 6.12
N MET A 18 1.57 -31.36 5.82
CA MET A 18 2.90 -31.91 5.64
C MET A 18 3.90 -31.17 6.55
N GLU A 19 4.61 -31.92 7.37
CA GLU A 19 5.70 -31.43 8.21
C GLU A 19 6.99 -32.17 7.83
N VAL A 20 7.91 -31.47 7.17
CA VAL A 20 9.11 -32.06 6.56
C VAL A 20 10.37 -31.36 7.06
N ASN A 21 11.26 -32.10 7.71
CA ASN A 21 12.51 -31.56 8.21
C ASN A 21 13.61 -31.39 7.14
N GLY A 22 13.50 -32.10 6.01
CA GLY A 22 14.39 -31.96 4.86
C GLY A 22 13.78 -31.11 3.73
N ASN A 23 14.11 -31.47 2.49
CA ASN A 23 13.52 -30.93 1.28
C ASN A 23 12.23 -31.67 0.91
N LEU A 24 11.26 -30.94 0.36
CA LEU A 24 9.98 -31.51 -0.06
C LEU A 24 9.74 -31.25 -1.54
N HIS A 25 9.44 -32.31 -2.28
CA HIS A 25 8.93 -32.22 -3.64
C HIS A 25 7.49 -32.76 -3.69
N VAL A 26 6.53 -31.88 -3.93
CA VAL A 26 5.12 -32.25 -4.12
C VAL A 26 4.81 -32.36 -5.60
N ARG A 27 4.19 -33.49 -5.98
CA ARG A 27 3.80 -33.79 -7.36
C ARG A 27 2.34 -34.22 -7.42
N GLU A 28 1.73 -34.01 -8.58
CA GLU A 28 0.42 -34.59 -8.88
C GLU A 28 0.48 -36.14 -8.90
N ALA A 29 -0.51 -36.76 -8.27
CA ALA A 29 -0.82 -38.18 -8.36
C ALA A 29 -2.00 -38.40 -9.32
N GLU A 30 -1.98 -39.50 -10.07
CA GLU A 30 -3.15 -39.95 -10.84
C GLU A 30 -4.17 -40.60 -9.91
N GLY A 31 -5.37 -40.02 -9.81
CA GLY A 31 -6.45 -40.53 -8.97
C GLY A 31 -6.51 -39.89 -7.59
N ALA A 32 -7.11 -40.60 -6.64
CA ALA A 32 -7.33 -40.13 -5.27
C ALA A 32 -6.42 -40.88 -4.28
N THR A 33 -5.11 -40.87 -4.55
CA THR A 33 -4.11 -41.46 -3.66
C THR A 33 -3.14 -40.40 -3.16
N VAL A 34 -2.76 -40.54 -1.89
CA VAL A 34 -1.62 -39.80 -1.33
C VAL A 34 -0.50 -40.79 -1.09
N ARG A 35 0.65 -40.56 -1.72
CA ARG A 35 1.83 -41.41 -1.62
C ARG A 35 3.04 -40.60 -1.20
N VAL A 36 3.82 -41.14 -0.27
CA VAL A 36 5.06 -40.53 0.20
C VAL A 36 6.21 -41.47 -0.10
N GLU A 37 7.26 -40.95 -0.72
CA GLU A 37 8.52 -41.63 -1.00
C GLU A 37 9.66 -40.92 -0.27
N SER A 38 10.44 -41.69 0.50
CA SER A 38 11.64 -41.20 1.20
C SER A 38 12.83 -42.14 0.94
N ALA A 39 14.03 -41.57 0.84
CA ALA A 39 15.23 -42.33 0.53
C ALA A 39 15.86 -43.01 1.76
N HIS A 40 15.69 -42.42 2.94
CA HIS A 40 16.48 -42.75 4.13
C HIS A 40 15.65 -43.00 5.39
N ASP A 41 14.45 -42.43 5.48
CA ASP A 41 13.61 -42.49 6.68
C ASP A 41 12.23 -43.08 6.37
N GLU A 42 11.62 -43.80 7.29
CA GLU A 42 10.22 -44.21 7.14
C GLU A 42 9.30 -43.00 7.37
N PRO A 43 8.59 -42.50 6.34
CA PRO A 43 7.67 -41.39 6.54
C PRO A 43 6.46 -41.86 7.36
N LEU A 44 5.99 -40.99 8.26
CA LEU A 44 4.69 -41.19 8.90
C LEU A 44 3.62 -40.68 7.95
N LEU A 45 2.64 -41.54 7.67
CA LEU A 45 1.49 -41.22 6.84
C LEU A 45 0.26 -41.74 7.57
N GLU A 46 -0.56 -40.81 8.06
CA GLU A 46 -1.76 -41.11 8.83
C GLU A 46 -2.96 -40.36 8.25
N TYR A 47 -4.13 -40.99 8.29
CA TYR A 47 -5.39 -40.35 7.93
C TYR A 47 -6.24 -40.25 9.19
N ALA A 48 -6.43 -39.04 9.68
CA ALA A 48 -7.17 -38.74 10.91
C ALA A 48 -8.03 -37.50 10.69
N GLU A 49 -9.25 -37.50 11.26
CA GLU A 49 -10.15 -36.33 11.26
C GLU A 49 -10.46 -35.72 9.86
N GLY A 50 -10.38 -36.52 8.79
CA GLY A 50 -10.60 -36.04 7.42
C GLY A 50 -9.40 -35.30 6.80
N GLN A 51 -8.22 -35.39 7.42
CA GLN A 51 -6.98 -34.83 6.93
C GLN A 51 -5.91 -35.94 6.82
N VAL A 52 -5.09 -35.87 5.77
CA VAL A 52 -3.89 -36.69 5.65
C VAL A 52 -2.73 -35.95 6.30
N GLN A 53 -2.11 -36.54 7.31
CA GLN A 53 -0.91 -36.02 7.96
C GLN A 53 0.32 -36.76 7.44
N VAL A 54 1.27 -35.99 6.93
CA VAL A 54 2.57 -36.47 6.44
C VAL A 54 3.66 -35.89 7.30
N GLU A 55 4.44 -36.74 7.95
CA GLU A 55 5.65 -36.31 8.66
C GLU A 55 6.88 -37.03 8.11
N CYS A 56 7.93 -36.27 7.84
CA CYS A 56 9.20 -36.81 7.41
C CYS A 56 10.37 -36.11 8.07
N SER A 57 11.31 -36.89 8.61
CA SER A 57 12.54 -36.37 9.21
C SER A 57 13.59 -35.92 8.19
N GLY A 58 13.45 -36.32 6.92
CA GLY A 58 14.41 -36.05 5.87
C GLY A 58 13.76 -35.58 4.57
N ASP A 59 14.48 -35.76 3.47
CA ASP A 59 14.01 -35.39 2.13
C ASP A 59 12.94 -36.38 1.65
N CYS A 60 11.84 -35.86 1.13
CA CYS A 60 10.76 -36.69 0.62
C CYS A 60 10.08 -36.12 -0.63
N VAL A 61 9.47 -37.03 -1.38
CA VAL A 61 8.59 -36.73 -2.50
C VAL A 61 7.19 -37.17 -2.13
N VAL A 62 6.23 -36.25 -2.22
CA VAL A 62 4.83 -36.51 -1.89
C VAL A 62 3.99 -36.36 -3.16
N TYR A 63 3.25 -37.39 -3.50
CA TYR A 63 2.30 -37.41 -4.59
C TYR A 63 0.91 -37.18 -4.01
N VAL A 64 0.23 -36.15 -4.47
CA VAL A 64 -1.11 -35.77 -4.01
C VAL A 64 -2.07 -35.58 -5.18
N PRO A 65 -3.39 -35.79 -5.00
CA PRO A 65 -4.36 -35.52 -6.03
C PRO A 65 -4.30 -34.06 -6.51
N ARG A 66 -4.57 -33.82 -7.79
CA ARG A 66 -4.46 -32.49 -8.41
C ARG A 66 -5.26 -31.37 -7.71
N GLN A 67 -6.37 -31.73 -7.07
CA GLN A 67 -7.28 -30.79 -6.38
C GLN A 67 -7.08 -30.76 -4.86
N ALA A 68 -6.03 -31.40 -4.35
CA ALA A 68 -5.72 -31.42 -2.92
C ALA A 68 -5.48 -30.00 -2.36
N GLN A 69 -5.91 -29.78 -1.13
CA GLN A 69 -5.60 -28.58 -0.36
C GLN A 69 -4.44 -28.88 0.57
N LEU A 70 -3.36 -28.11 0.44
CA LEU A 70 -2.12 -28.39 1.15
C LEU A 70 -1.86 -27.35 2.23
N GLU A 71 -1.39 -27.82 3.38
CA GLU A 71 -0.72 -27.00 4.39
C GLU A 71 0.68 -27.58 4.62
N ILE A 72 1.71 -26.79 4.32
CA ILE A 72 3.08 -27.27 4.23
C ILE A 72 3.97 -26.48 5.19
N GLU A 73 4.70 -27.21 6.02
CA GLU A 73 5.84 -26.74 6.78
C GLU A 73 7.07 -27.55 6.39
N VAL A 74 8.11 -26.87 5.94
CA VAL A 74 9.34 -27.49 5.45
C VAL A 74 10.57 -26.72 5.93
N ASN A 75 11.54 -27.42 6.49
CA ASN A 75 12.78 -26.81 6.97
C ASN A 75 13.83 -26.61 5.86
N GLY A 76 13.73 -27.36 4.76
CA GLY A 76 14.56 -27.23 3.55
C GLY A 76 13.88 -26.47 2.41
N ASP A 77 14.23 -26.87 1.18
CA ASP A 77 13.65 -26.35 -0.06
C ASP A 77 12.31 -27.03 -0.38
N LEU A 78 11.41 -26.28 -1.03
CA LEU A 78 10.09 -26.74 -1.45
C LEU A 78 9.93 -26.64 -2.96
N ILE A 79 9.52 -27.73 -3.59
CA ILE A 79 9.14 -27.75 -5.00
C ILE A 79 7.71 -28.28 -5.09
N ILE A 80 6.84 -27.59 -5.81
CA ILE A 80 5.45 -28.01 -6.05
C ILE A 80 5.18 -27.95 -7.55
N ASP A 81 4.75 -29.06 -8.13
CA ASP A 81 4.46 -29.14 -9.56
C ASP A 81 3.01 -29.58 -9.84
N ASN A 82 2.34 -28.83 -10.73
CA ASN A 82 1.07 -29.12 -11.38
C ASN A 82 -0.14 -29.31 -10.47
N LEU A 83 -0.22 -28.55 -9.38
CA LEU A 83 -1.40 -28.55 -8.54
C LEU A 83 -2.43 -27.50 -8.99
N SER A 84 -3.71 -27.83 -8.79
CA SER A 84 -4.82 -26.91 -9.05
C SER A 84 -5.58 -26.53 -7.78
N GLY A 85 -5.39 -27.29 -6.70
CA GLY A 85 -5.92 -26.97 -5.39
C GLY A 85 -5.21 -25.81 -4.71
N ARG A 86 -5.71 -25.45 -3.53
CA ARG A 86 -5.13 -24.40 -2.69
C ARG A 86 -3.84 -24.91 -2.05
N VAL A 87 -2.81 -24.07 -2.04
CA VAL A 87 -1.53 -24.37 -1.40
C VAL A 87 -1.25 -23.31 -0.35
N GLY A 88 -1.22 -23.73 0.92
CA GLY A 88 -0.76 -22.96 2.06
C GLY A 88 0.65 -23.39 2.45
N ILE A 89 1.60 -22.47 2.41
CA ILE A 89 2.97 -22.66 2.92
C ILE A 89 3.06 -21.86 4.21
N ILE A 90 3.16 -22.56 5.33
CA ILE A 90 3.31 -21.96 6.67
C ILE A 90 4.75 -21.47 6.82
N SER A 91 5.71 -22.34 6.53
CA SER A 91 7.12 -22.04 6.66
C SER A 91 7.92 -22.85 5.65
N ALA A 92 8.85 -22.17 4.97
CA ALA A 92 9.90 -22.79 4.18
C ALA A 92 11.27 -22.27 4.63
N GLY A 93 12.11 -23.15 5.18
CA GLY A 93 13.44 -22.81 5.66
C GLY A 93 14.46 -22.54 4.55
N GLY A 94 14.17 -22.99 3.33
CA GLY A 94 14.95 -22.76 2.12
C GLY A 94 14.19 -21.95 1.06
N ASN A 95 14.40 -22.31 -0.21
CA ASN A 95 13.76 -21.72 -1.37
C ASN A 95 12.45 -22.43 -1.70
N VAL A 96 11.50 -21.69 -2.25
CA VAL A 96 10.21 -22.23 -2.70
C VAL A 96 10.08 -22.05 -4.21
N SER A 97 9.76 -23.13 -4.91
CA SER A 97 9.44 -23.13 -6.33
C SER A 97 8.08 -23.78 -6.54
N VAL A 98 7.09 -23.00 -6.95
CA VAL A 98 5.74 -23.48 -7.27
C VAL A 98 5.49 -23.31 -8.76
N ALA A 99 5.20 -24.41 -9.45
CA ALA A 99 4.83 -24.44 -10.86
C ALA A 99 3.44 -25.06 -10.99
N GLY A 100 2.39 -24.24 -10.98
CA GLY A 100 1.01 -24.72 -10.95
C GLY A 100 0.47 -24.82 -9.54
N ALA A 101 -0.35 -23.85 -9.16
CA ALA A 101 -1.20 -23.88 -7.96
C ALA A 101 -2.54 -23.18 -8.24
N GLY A 102 -3.57 -23.48 -7.45
CA GLY A 102 -4.76 -22.64 -7.37
C GLY A 102 -4.44 -21.34 -6.62
N ASP A 103 -5.04 -21.16 -5.45
CA ASP A 103 -4.67 -20.08 -4.54
C ASP A 103 -3.39 -20.44 -3.79
N LEU A 104 -2.34 -19.63 -3.92
CA LEU A 104 -1.08 -19.79 -3.19
C LEU A 104 -1.03 -18.78 -2.04
N ARG A 105 -1.00 -19.29 -0.80
CA ARG A 105 -0.72 -18.50 0.40
C ARG A 105 0.62 -18.92 0.98
N VAL A 106 1.48 -17.95 1.23
CA VAL A 106 2.82 -18.17 1.79
C VAL A 106 2.99 -17.24 2.98
N GLN A 107 3.21 -17.79 4.16
CA GLN A 107 3.43 -17.01 5.37
C GLN A 107 4.91 -16.63 5.49
N GLU A 108 5.83 -17.59 5.56
CA GLU A 108 7.27 -17.33 5.63
C GLU A 108 8.09 -18.16 4.63
N VAL A 109 9.01 -17.50 3.92
CA VAL A 109 10.08 -18.15 3.13
C VAL A 109 11.42 -17.52 3.52
N ARG A 110 12.36 -18.33 4.00
CA ARG A 110 13.69 -17.83 4.39
C ARG A 110 14.64 -17.64 3.21
N GLY A 111 14.40 -18.31 2.08
CA GLY A 111 15.12 -18.14 0.82
C GLY A 111 14.34 -17.30 -0.21
N ASP A 112 14.49 -17.70 -1.48
CA ASP A 112 13.80 -17.09 -2.63
C ASP A 112 12.45 -17.78 -2.90
N LEU A 113 11.49 -17.00 -3.41
CA LEU A 113 10.19 -17.50 -3.87
C LEU A 113 10.13 -17.42 -5.41
N ARG A 114 9.86 -18.56 -6.05
CA ARG A 114 9.54 -18.64 -7.48
C ARG A 114 8.13 -19.21 -7.63
N VAL A 115 7.29 -18.49 -8.36
CA VAL A 115 5.93 -18.92 -8.67
C VAL A 115 5.71 -18.79 -10.16
N ALA A 116 5.27 -19.88 -10.78
CA ALA A 116 4.81 -19.92 -12.15
C ALA A 116 3.42 -20.54 -12.16
N LEU A 117 2.47 -19.91 -12.86
CA LEU A 117 1.10 -20.43 -13.05
C LEU A 117 0.36 -20.58 -11.71
N ALA A 118 -0.23 -19.51 -11.22
CA ALA A 118 -1.09 -19.52 -10.04
C ALA A 118 -2.42 -18.81 -10.30
N ALA A 119 -3.49 -19.23 -9.61
CA ALA A 119 -4.76 -18.50 -9.66
C ALA A 119 -4.65 -17.18 -8.89
N ALA A 120 -4.06 -17.19 -7.70
CA ALA A 120 -3.76 -15.99 -6.91
C ALA A 120 -2.51 -16.23 -6.06
N VAL A 121 -1.82 -15.15 -5.67
CA VAL A 121 -0.61 -15.24 -4.83
C VAL A 121 -0.69 -14.25 -3.68
N ASN A 122 -0.56 -14.75 -2.46
CA ASN A 122 -0.35 -13.94 -1.27
C ASN A 122 0.89 -14.43 -0.52
N ALA A 123 1.98 -13.66 -0.53
CA ALA A 123 3.23 -13.97 0.15
C ALA A 123 3.55 -12.91 1.22
N GLU A 124 3.53 -13.29 2.49
CA GLU A 124 3.55 -12.39 3.64
C GLU A 124 4.96 -11.98 4.09
N ASP A 125 5.95 -12.88 4.12
CA ASP A 125 7.38 -12.57 4.32
C ASP A 125 8.28 -13.49 3.49
N VAL A 126 8.88 -12.93 2.43
CA VAL A 126 9.95 -13.59 1.66
C VAL A 126 11.27 -12.91 2.00
N ARG A 127 12.18 -13.62 2.66
CA ARG A 127 13.47 -13.04 3.07
C ARG A 127 14.45 -12.85 1.91
N GLY A 128 14.31 -13.60 0.83
CA GLY A 128 15.06 -13.44 -0.42
C GLY A 128 14.31 -12.62 -1.47
N ASN A 129 14.48 -13.01 -2.73
CA ASN A 129 13.82 -12.42 -3.88
C ASN A 129 12.51 -13.15 -4.20
N ALA A 130 11.56 -12.45 -4.83
CA ALA A 130 10.33 -13.07 -5.34
C ALA A 130 10.25 -12.92 -6.86
N HIS A 131 10.18 -14.05 -7.57
CA HIS A 131 9.96 -14.10 -9.02
C HIS A 131 8.62 -14.78 -9.30
N ILE A 132 7.65 -14.00 -9.77
CA ILE A 132 6.27 -14.45 -9.96
C ILE A 132 5.89 -14.23 -11.42
N ASN A 133 5.36 -15.27 -12.04
CA ASN A 133 5.01 -15.25 -13.43
C ASN A 133 3.67 -15.98 -13.67
N ASP A 134 2.87 -15.43 -14.59
CA ASP A 134 1.59 -16.01 -15.04
C ASP A 134 0.59 -16.23 -13.88
N VAL A 135 0.10 -15.12 -13.31
CA VAL A 135 -0.93 -15.16 -12.26
C VAL A 135 -2.26 -14.66 -12.81
N ALA A 136 -3.31 -15.47 -12.66
CA ALA A 136 -4.64 -15.16 -13.21
C ALA A 136 -5.47 -14.19 -12.35
N GLY A 137 -5.06 -13.97 -11.11
CA GLY A 137 -5.78 -13.21 -10.09
C GLY A 137 -4.87 -12.24 -9.31
N PRO A 138 -5.31 -11.78 -8.12
CA PRO A 138 -4.58 -10.77 -7.36
C PRO A 138 -3.24 -11.28 -6.83
N VAL A 139 -2.29 -10.35 -6.69
CA VAL A 139 -0.94 -10.61 -6.20
C VAL A 139 -0.63 -9.68 -5.04
N SER A 140 -0.30 -10.24 -3.88
CA SER A 140 0.21 -9.51 -2.71
C SER A 140 1.53 -10.14 -2.29
N VAL A 141 2.61 -9.35 -2.23
CA VAL A 141 3.96 -9.87 -1.95
C VAL A 141 4.73 -8.89 -1.09
N ASN A 142 5.27 -9.38 0.02
CA ASN A 142 6.27 -8.68 0.80
C ASN A 142 7.60 -9.44 0.72
N ALA A 143 8.61 -8.82 0.09
CA ALA A 143 9.94 -9.38 -0.02
C ALA A 143 11.00 -8.47 0.60
N ARG A 144 12.06 -9.06 1.15
CA ARG A 144 13.23 -8.32 1.62
C ARG A 144 14.27 -8.12 0.52
N GLY A 145 14.22 -8.91 -0.55
CA GLY A 145 15.02 -8.73 -1.76
C GLY A 145 14.27 -7.95 -2.85
N ASP A 146 14.57 -8.32 -4.10
CA ASP A 146 13.93 -7.80 -5.30
C ASP A 146 12.63 -8.57 -5.62
N VAL A 147 11.68 -7.90 -6.26
CA VAL A 147 10.45 -8.51 -6.75
C VAL A 147 10.36 -8.35 -8.25
N HIS A 148 10.20 -9.46 -8.96
CA HIS A 148 9.93 -9.52 -10.38
C HIS A 148 8.56 -10.16 -10.59
N LEU A 149 7.60 -9.39 -11.10
CA LEU A 149 6.26 -9.86 -11.46
C LEU A 149 6.04 -9.72 -12.96
N GLN A 150 5.66 -10.81 -13.60
CA GLN A 150 5.39 -10.84 -15.04
C GLN A 150 4.04 -11.49 -15.32
N ARG A 151 3.25 -10.89 -16.23
CA ARG A 151 1.95 -11.42 -16.67
C ARG A 151 1.02 -11.75 -15.49
N ALA A 152 0.45 -10.70 -14.88
CA ALA A 152 -0.51 -10.84 -13.80
C ALA A 152 -1.82 -10.13 -14.13
N ASN A 153 -2.94 -10.80 -13.84
CA ASN A 153 -4.29 -10.30 -14.05
C ASN A 153 -5.00 -10.15 -12.70
N GLY A 154 -5.14 -8.93 -12.21
CA GLY A 154 -5.71 -8.63 -10.90
C GLY A 154 -4.97 -7.49 -10.24
N SER A 155 -5.51 -7.04 -9.11
CA SER A 155 -4.83 -6.01 -8.31
C SER A 155 -3.50 -6.53 -7.77
N ALA A 156 -2.48 -5.67 -7.78
CA ALA A 156 -1.13 -6.00 -7.35
C ALA A 156 -0.71 -5.10 -6.19
N SER A 157 -0.23 -5.68 -5.09
CA SER A 157 0.33 -4.98 -3.93
C SER A 157 1.72 -5.55 -3.63
N ILE A 158 2.76 -4.78 -3.96
CA ILE A 158 4.15 -5.24 -3.84
C ILE A 158 4.90 -4.36 -2.85
N ASN A 159 5.46 -4.97 -1.81
CA ASN A 159 6.38 -4.33 -0.89
C ASN A 159 7.74 -5.02 -1.00
N CYS A 160 8.79 -4.27 -1.34
CA CYS A 160 10.14 -4.81 -1.43
C CYS A 160 11.19 -3.88 -0.82
N LYS A 161 12.22 -4.46 -0.18
CA LYS A 161 13.39 -3.67 0.26
C LYS A 161 14.45 -3.52 -0.84
N GLY A 162 14.36 -4.31 -1.91
CA GLY A 162 15.15 -4.14 -3.12
C GLY A 162 14.40 -3.36 -4.20
N ASN A 163 14.58 -3.79 -5.45
CA ASN A 163 13.95 -3.25 -6.64
C ASN A 163 12.62 -3.96 -6.94
N ALA A 164 11.72 -3.27 -7.64
CA ALA A 164 10.48 -3.83 -8.16
C ALA A 164 10.48 -3.77 -9.69
N HIS A 165 10.38 -4.92 -10.35
CA HIS A 165 10.20 -5.01 -11.79
C HIS A 165 8.85 -5.66 -12.10
N LEU A 166 7.93 -4.89 -12.70
CA LEU A 166 6.62 -5.38 -13.12
C LEU A 166 6.50 -5.28 -14.63
N SER A 167 6.05 -6.35 -15.27
CA SER A 167 5.77 -6.37 -16.70
C SER A 167 4.43 -7.03 -17.01
N GLU A 168 3.62 -6.40 -17.86
CA GLU A 168 2.35 -6.97 -18.34
C GLU A 168 1.36 -7.26 -17.19
N VAL A 169 1.19 -6.28 -16.29
CA VAL A 169 0.28 -6.38 -15.14
C VAL A 169 -0.99 -5.58 -15.39
N THR A 170 -2.14 -6.24 -15.37
CA THR A 170 -3.45 -5.62 -15.58
C THR A 170 -4.31 -5.81 -14.34
N GLY A 171 -4.74 -4.74 -13.70
CA GLY A 171 -5.60 -4.80 -12.52
C GLY A 171 -6.39 -3.51 -12.31
N GLU A 172 -7.26 -3.50 -11.32
CA GLU A 172 -7.92 -2.25 -10.91
C GLU A 172 -6.94 -1.33 -10.20
N GLN A 173 -6.14 -1.88 -9.28
CA GLN A 173 -5.14 -1.15 -8.50
C GLN A 173 -3.78 -1.86 -8.51
N ILE A 174 -2.73 -1.08 -8.73
CA ILE A 174 -1.33 -1.51 -8.72
C ILE A 174 -0.59 -0.62 -7.73
N GLN A 175 -0.24 -1.17 -6.57
CA GLN A 175 0.46 -0.49 -5.49
C GLN A 175 1.86 -1.10 -5.30
N ILE A 176 2.88 -0.24 -5.28
CA ILE A 176 4.27 -0.68 -5.16
C ILE A 176 5.02 0.20 -4.18
N ASN A 177 5.67 -0.42 -3.21
CA ASN A 177 6.60 0.22 -2.29
C ASN A 177 7.96 -0.47 -2.40
N ALA A 178 8.91 0.17 -3.10
CA ALA A 178 10.27 -0.30 -3.26
C ALA A 178 11.26 0.59 -2.49
N LYS A 179 12.20 0.00 -1.76
CA LYS A 179 13.34 0.77 -1.21
C LYS A 179 14.50 0.93 -2.21
N GLY A 180 14.46 0.24 -3.34
CA GLY A 180 15.32 0.47 -4.50
C GLY A 180 14.58 1.23 -5.61
N ASP A 181 14.80 0.81 -6.85
CA ASP A 181 14.16 1.32 -8.06
C ASP A 181 12.84 0.58 -8.35
N ALA A 182 11.90 1.25 -9.02
CA ALA A 182 10.67 0.65 -9.51
C ALA A 182 10.58 0.80 -11.04
N HIS A 183 10.46 -0.32 -11.74
CA HIS A 183 10.31 -0.38 -13.18
C HIS A 183 9.00 -1.09 -13.53
N LEU A 184 8.06 -0.36 -14.13
CA LEU A 184 6.79 -0.90 -14.61
C LEU A 184 6.75 -0.81 -16.13
N ARG A 185 6.36 -1.90 -16.78
CA ARG A 185 6.21 -1.98 -18.23
C ARG A 185 4.88 -2.58 -18.60
N ARG A 186 4.13 -1.95 -19.51
CA ARG A 186 2.83 -2.47 -19.99
C ARG A 186 1.86 -2.76 -18.84
N CYS A 187 1.77 -1.84 -17.89
CA CYS A 187 0.84 -1.98 -16.77
C CYS A 187 -0.43 -1.17 -17.01
N ARG A 188 -1.58 -1.73 -16.60
CA ARG A 188 -2.91 -1.14 -16.75
C ARG A 188 -3.67 -1.18 -15.43
N GLY A 189 -4.31 -0.06 -15.07
CA GLY A 189 -5.02 0.11 -13.80
C GLY A 189 -4.71 1.46 -13.15
N GLU A 190 -5.17 1.68 -11.92
CA GLU A 190 -4.69 2.79 -11.08
C GLU A 190 -3.31 2.44 -10.51
N ILE A 191 -2.31 3.29 -10.77
CA ILE A 191 -0.92 2.99 -10.43
C ILE A 191 -0.46 3.91 -9.31
N ALA A 192 -0.02 3.33 -8.19
CA ALA A 192 0.61 4.02 -7.07
C ALA A 192 1.98 3.42 -6.79
N VAL A 193 3.05 4.18 -7.00
CA VAL A 193 4.44 3.73 -6.85
C VAL A 193 5.20 4.64 -5.91
N ASN A 194 5.83 4.05 -4.90
CA ASN A 194 6.77 4.70 -4.02
C ASN A 194 8.13 3.98 -4.15
N ALA A 195 9.14 4.68 -4.64
CA ALA A 195 10.50 4.17 -4.75
C ALA A 195 11.48 5.08 -3.98
N ALA A 196 12.43 4.50 -3.24
CA ALA A 196 13.51 5.29 -2.68
C ALA A 196 14.66 5.53 -3.68
N GLY A 197 14.66 4.85 -4.83
CA GLY A 197 15.48 5.14 -6.00
C GLY A 197 14.68 5.84 -7.10
N ASN A 198 14.84 5.37 -8.33
CA ASN A 198 14.18 5.86 -9.54
C ASN A 198 12.86 5.15 -9.81
N VAL A 199 11.95 5.83 -10.52
CA VAL A 199 10.72 5.23 -11.05
C VAL A 199 10.72 5.32 -12.57
N ASN A 200 10.62 4.19 -13.25
CA ASN A 200 10.42 4.13 -14.69
C ASN A 200 9.08 3.46 -15.00
N LEU A 201 8.16 4.23 -15.56
CA LEU A 201 6.85 3.79 -16.00
C LEU A 201 6.84 3.82 -17.54
N SER A 202 6.85 2.65 -18.16
CA SER A 202 6.95 2.50 -19.61
C SER A 202 5.75 1.78 -20.20
N GLU A 203 5.28 2.24 -21.36
CA GLU A 203 4.14 1.65 -22.06
C GLU A 203 2.87 1.56 -21.16
N ILE A 204 2.62 2.58 -20.32
CA ILE A 204 1.52 2.55 -19.35
C ILE A 204 0.20 2.93 -20.00
N VAL A 205 -0.86 2.20 -19.64
CA VAL A 205 -2.25 2.50 -19.98
C VAL A 205 -3.02 2.75 -18.69
N SER A 206 -2.97 3.98 -18.19
CA SER A 206 -3.62 4.36 -16.94
C SER A 206 -4.11 5.79 -17.01
N GLN A 207 -5.26 6.03 -16.40
CA GLN A 207 -5.79 7.38 -16.18
C GLN A 207 -5.36 7.94 -14.82
N ARG A 208 -4.87 7.13 -13.88
CA ARG A 208 -4.54 7.59 -12.53
C ARG A 208 -3.18 7.05 -12.15
N VAL A 209 -2.19 7.94 -12.18
CA VAL A 209 -0.79 7.60 -11.89
C VAL A 209 -0.28 8.48 -10.76
N ARG A 210 0.12 7.83 -9.66
CA ARG A 210 0.82 8.44 -8.54
C ARG A 210 2.20 7.81 -8.44
N ALA A 211 3.25 8.62 -8.58
CA ALA A 211 4.62 8.14 -8.45
C ALA A 211 5.43 9.07 -7.55
N VAL A 212 6.12 8.49 -6.58
CA VAL A 212 7.03 9.18 -5.68
C VAL A 212 8.39 8.51 -5.75
N ALA A 213 9.42 9.28 -6.08
CA ALA A 213 10.79 8.82 -6.21
C ALA A 213 11.73 9.76 -5.44
N LYS A 214 12.72 9.21 -4.73
CA LYS A 214 13.85 10.04 -4.25
C LYS A 214 14.92 10.24 -5.33
N GLY A 215 14.86 9.50 -6.43
CA GLY A 215 15.66 9.71 -7.63
C GLY A 215 14.85 10.40 -8.74
N ASP A 216 15.03 9.92 -9.96
CA ASP A 216 14.36 10.40 -11.17
C ASP A 216 13.04 9.67 -11.41
N ILE A 217 12.10 10.35 -12.08
CA ILE A 217 10.86 9.77 -12.58
C ILE A 217 10.85 9.85 -14.10
N ARG A 218 10.60 8.72 -14.77
CA ARG A 218 10.28 8.65 -16.19
C ARG A 218 8.91 8.03 -16.37
N VAL A 219 8.05 8.69 -17.12
CA VAL A 219 6.73 8.18 -17.48
C VAL A 219 6.54 8.27 -18.98
N HIS A 220 6.18 7.15 -19.60
CA HIS A 220 5.89 7.03 -21.02
C HIS A 220 4.53 6.35 -21.21
N PHE A 221 3.56 7.10 -21.72
CA PHE A 221 2.23 6.59 -22.07
C PHE A 221 2.21 6.07 -23.51
N THR A 222 1.57 4.92 -23.72
CA THR A 222 1.42 4.31 -25.06
C THR A 222 0.39 5.05 -25.91
N GLU A 223 -0.66 5.58 -25.26
CA GLU A 223 -1.74 6.32 -25.90
C GLU A 223 -1.72 7.77 -25.41
N ALA A 224 -2.18 8.70 -26.25
CA ALA A 224 -2.30 10.09 -25.85
C ALA A 224 -3.35 10.20 -24.75
N VAL A 225 -2.89 10.40 -23.51
CA VAL A 225 -3.78 10.60 -22.37
C VAL A 225 -4.06 12.10 -22.21
N GLY A 226 -5.28 12.45 -21.82
CA GLY A 226 -5.65 13.82 -21.44
C GLY A 226 -6.13 13.88 -19.99
N GLY A 227 -5.77 14.94 -19.28
CA GLY A 227 -6.01 15.09 -17.86
C GLY A 227 -5.30 16.27 -17.21
N GLN A 228 -5.19 16.20 -15.89
CA GLN A 228 -4.47 17.14 -15.04
C GLN A 228 -3.20 16.49 -14.51
N ALA A 229 -2.08 17.20 -14.59
CA ALA A 229 -0.81 16.79 -14.03
C ALA A 229 -0.37 17.75 -12.93
N LYS A 230 0.01 17.20 -11.79
CA LYS A 230 0.66 17.87 -10.66
C LYS A 230 2.04 17.23 -10.50
N ILE A 231 3.08 17.98 -10.84
CA ILE A 231 4.46 17.49 -10.86
C ILE A 231 5.30 18.33 -9.90
N VAL A 232 5.98 17.66 -9.00
CA VAL A 232 7.01 18.25 -8.13
C VAL A 232 8.33 17.62 -8.51
N THR A 233 9.25 18.42 -9.02
CA THR A 233 10.59 17.96 -9.40
C THR A 233 11.66 18.76 -8.67
N GLY A 234 12.63 18.06 -8.08
CA GLY A 234 13.82 18.67 -7.48
C GLY A 234 14.91 19.00 -8.51
N GLY A 235 14.90 18.31 -9.66
CA GLY A 235 15.74 18.58 -10.83
C GLY A 235 14.92 19.14 -12.00
N ASP A 236 15.35 18.85 -13.22
CA ASP A 236 14.70 19.37 -14.42
C ASP A 236 13.45 18.56 -14.78
N LEU A 237 12.41 19.27 -15.23
CA LEU A 237 11.21 18.71 -15.85
C LEU A 237 11.38 18.75 -17.36
N HIS A 238 11.36 17.57 -17.99
CA HIS A 238 11.29 17.40 -19.43
C HIS A 238 9.92 16.84 -19.79
N VAL A 239 9.17 17.54 -20.64
CA VAL A 239 7.91 17.05 -21.18
C VAL A 239 8.04 16.94 -22.69
N ARG A 240 7.87 15.73 -23.23
CA ARG A 240 7.88 15.49 -24.68
C ARG A 240 6.44 15.35 -25.18
N SER A 241 5.98 16.35 -25.94
CA SER A 241 4.74 16.31 -26.71
C SER A 241 5.08 16.22 -28.20
N GLY A 242 4.91 15.05 -28.81
CA GLY A 242 5.31 14.80 -30.20
C GLY A 242 6.80 15.10 -30.43
N GLU A 243 7.09 15.97 -31.39
CA GLU A 243 8.46 16.41 -31.72
C GLU A 243 8.99 17.51 -30.79
N LYS A 244 8.14 18.11 -29.96
CA LYS A 244 8.51 19.21 -29.06
C LYS A 244 8.97 18.67 -27.72
N ILE A 245 10.07 19.24 -27.21
CA ILE A 245 10.58 18.96 -25.86
C ILE A 245 10.52 20.27 -25.08
N LEU A 246 9.63 20.31 -24.09
CA LEU A 246 9.54 21.41 -23.13
C LEU A 246 10.47 21.09 -21.96
N ARG A 247 11.32 22.05 -21.61
CA ARG A 247 12.25 21.93 -20.47
C ARG A 247 11.96 23.04 -19.48
N LYS A 248 11.81 22.66 -18.22
CA LYS A 248 11.67 23.56 -17.09
C LYS A 248 12.60 23.09 -15.97
N GLY A 249 13.04 23.99 -15.11
CA GLY A 249 13.93 23.64 -14.00
C GLY A 249 13.16 22.99 -12.84
N LYS A 250 13.80 22.96 -11.68
CA LYS A 250 13.14 22.55 -10.42
C LYS A 250 11.92 23.41 -10.11
N GLY A 251 10.89 22.80 -9.55
CA GLY A 251 9.67 23.53 -9.18
C GLY A 251 8.44 22.65 -9.05
N VAL A 252 7.32 23.33 -8.81
CA VAL A 252 5.99 22.74 -8.80
C VAL A 252 5.25 23.20 -10.04
N TYR A 253 4.76 22.24 -10.80
CA TYR A 253 4.07 22.46 -12.06
C TYR A 253 2.68 21.85 -11.96
N THR A 254 1.67 22.65 -12.23
CA THR A 254 0.29 22.19 -12.39
C THR A 254 -0.20 22.63 -13.75
N PHE A 255 -0.61 21.68 -14.59
CA PHE A 255 -1.10 21.98 -15.92
C PHE A 255 -2.08 20.92 -16.39
N ARG A 256 -2.90 21.30 -17.36
CA ARG A 256 -3.79 20.39 -18.09
C ARG A 256 -3.12 19.97 -19.38
N PHE A 257 -3.19 18.69 -19.71
CA PHE A 257 -2.65 18.11 -20.94
C PHE A 257 -3.77 17.34 -21.64
N GLY A 258 -3.84 17.38 -22.97
CA GLY A 258 -4.89 16.73 -23.77
C GLY A 258 -6.35 17.05 -23.37
N GLN A 259 -7.27 16.22 -23.87
CA GLN A 259 -8.67 16.20 -23.42
C GLN A 259 -8.93 14.89 -22.69
N GLY A 260 -9.36 14.98 -21.43
CA GLY A 260 -9.67 13.82 -20.59
C GLY A 260 -9.61 14.16 -19.10
N ASP A 261 -9.81 13.12 -18.30
CA ASP A 261 -9.94 13.18 -16.84
C ASP A 261 -8.83 12.41 -16.11
N ALA A 262 -7.71 12.17 -16.80
CA ALA A 262 -6.57 11.53 -16.15
C ALA A 262 -5.98 12.43 -15.04
N VAL A 263 -5.45 11.80 -14.00
CA VAL A 263 -4.82 12.46 -12.86
C VAL A 263 -3.42 11.91 -12.69
N LEU A 264 -2.43 12.78 -12.87
CA LEU A 264 -1.02 12.47 -12.67
C LEU A 264 -0.49 13.24 -11.47
N ALA A 265 0.03 12.52 -10.48
CA ALA A 265 0.69 13.09 -9.32
C ALA A 265 2.11 12.53 -9.23
N LEU A 266 3.11 13.31 -9.65
CA LEU A 266 4.50 12.90 -9.71
C LEU A 266 5.35 13.73 -8.73
N VAL A 267 6.15 13.06 -7.91
CA VAL A 267 7.06 13.72 -6.95
C VAL A 267 8.45 13.10 -7.04
N SER A 268 9.40 13.82 -7.65
CA SER A 268 10.80 13.42 -7.77
C SER A 268 11.71 14.37 -6.98
N LYS A 269 12.76 13.87 -6.35
CA LYS A 269 13.89 14.75 -5.92
C LYS A 269 14.90 14.97 -7.05
N GLY A 270 14.98 14.06 -8.00
CA GLY A 270 15.76 14.20 -9.23
C GLY A 270 14.91 14.80 -10.36
N ASN A 271 15.24 14.42 -11.59
CA ASN A 271 14.59 14.88 -12.82
C ASN A 271 13.26 14.14 -13.05
N THR A 272 12.33 14.82 -13.72
CA THR A 272 11.10 14.19 -14.20
C THR A 272 11.05 14.26 -15.72
N LEU A 273 10.90 13.12 -16.38
CA LEU A 273 10.66 13.01 -17.82
C LEU A 273 9.25 12.45 -18.05
N LEU A 274 8.42 13.21 -18.77
CA LEU A 274 7.06 12.84 -19.14
C LEU A 274 6.96 12.77 -20.67
N GLU A 275 6.58 11.61 -21.19
CA GLU A 275 6.42 11.34 -22.62
C GLU A 275 5.02 10.77 -22.90
N GLY A 276 4.48 11.04 -24.09
CA GLY A 276 3.14 10.57 -24.48
C GLY A 276 1.99 11.44 -23.97
N VAL A 277 2.28 12.69 -23.57
CA VAL A 277 1.28 13.69 -23.19
C VAL A 277 1.29 14.84 -24.18
N ASP A 278 0.11 15.37 -24.52
CA ASP A 278 0.00 16.56 -25.36
C ASP A 278 -0.19 17.82 -24.51
N VAL A 279 0.84 18.66 -24.46
CA VAL A 279 0.83 19.90 -23.67
C VAL A 279 1.02 21.11 -24.57
N ALA A 280 0.03 22.01 -24.56
CA ALA A 280 0.18 23.32 -25.16
C ALA A 280 1.16 24.17 -24.32
N GLU A 281 2.09 24.85 -24.99
CA GLU A 281 3.20 25.61 -24.38
C GLU A 281 2.73 26.68 -23.37
N GLY A 282 1.50 27.22 -23.53
CA GLY A 282 0.89 28.19 -22.62
C GLY A 282 0.24 27.60 -21.36
N ASN A 283 0.07 26.28 -21.26
CA ASN A 283 -0.60 25.62 -20.14
C ASN A 283 0.36 25.24 -19.02
N LEU A 284 1.67 25.13 -19.30
CA LEU A 284 2.72 24.87 -18.31
C LEU A 284 3.05 26.15 -17.55
N ARG A 285 2.15 26.58 -16.66
CA ARG A 285 2.45 27.61 -15.67
C ARG A 285 3.17 26.96 -14.50
N GLY A 286 4.47 27.20 -14.39
CA GLY A 286 5.21 26.90 -13.16
C GLY A 286 4.77 27.88 -12.08
N VAL A 287 4.36 27.37 -10.92
CA VAL A 287 4.08 28.23 -9.75
C VAL A 287 5.40 28.78 -9.17
N SER A 288 6.53 28.21 -9.57
CA SER A 288 7.86 28.49 -9.01
C SER A 288 8.60 29.70 -9.58
N GLU A 289 8.04 30.46 -10.54
CA GLU A 289 8.71 31.67 -11.04
C GLU A 289 8.68 32.83 -10.03
N ASP A 290 7.77 32.82 -9.05
CA ASP A 290 7.71 33.80 -7.95
C ASP A 290 8.18 33.17 -6.61
N MET A 291 9.49 33.20 -6.40
CA MET A 291 10.22 32.53 -5.31
C MET A 291 10.09 33.20 -3.92
N GLY A 292 8.88 33.70 -3.59
CA GLY A 292 8.54 34.34 -2.32
C GLY A 292 7.70 33.50 -1.36
N ASP A 293 6.82 32.64 -1.89
CA ASP A 293 5.73 32.00 -1.13
C ASP A 293 5.77 30.46 -1.07
N LEU A 294 6.85 29.84 -1.58
CA LEU A 294 7.05 28.39 -1.65
C LEU A 294 6.82 27.65 -0.30
N GLY A 295 7.05 28.31 0.84
CA GLY A 295 6.85 27.74 2.17
C GLY A 295 5.37 27.71 2.62
N ALA A 296 4.57 28.70 2.23
CA ALA A 296 3.14 28.75 2.53
C ALA A 296 2.35 27.79 1.64
N GLU A 297 2.72 27.72 0.37
CA GLU A 297 2.11 26.78 -0.59
C GLU A 297 2.56 25.33 -0.35
N MET A 298 3.80 25.05 0.04
CA MET A 298 4.18 23.70 0.53
C MET A 298 3.39 23.29 1.78
N GLY A 299 3.05 24.25 2.65
CA GLY A 299 2.19 24.00 3.82
C GLY A 299 0.76 23.66 3.42
N ALA A 300 0.17 24.45 2.52
CA ALA A 300 -1.16 24.17 1.96
C ALA A 300 -1.19 22.86 1.16
N MET A 301 -0.12 22.57 0.41
CA MET A 301 0.04 21.36 -0.40
C MET A 301 0.34 20.12 0.45
N GLY A 302 0.96 20.26 1.63
CA GLY A 302 1.08 19.19 2.62
C GLY A 302 -0.26 18.84 3.27
N VAL A 303 -1.13 19.84 3.46
CA VAL A 303 -2.53 19.65 3.87
C VAL A 303 -3.34 19.02 2.74
N GLU A 304 -3.12 19.42 1.48
CA GLU A 304 -3.84 18.89 0.32
C GLU A 304 -3.37 17.47 -0.05
N LEU A 305 -2.07 17.17 -0.03
CA LEU A 305 -1.55 15.79 -0.11
C LEU A 305 -1.92 14.96 1.11
N GLY A 306 -2.08 15.59 2.27
CA GLY A 306 -2.57 14.97 3.50
C GLY A 306 -4.05 14.62 3.39
N ALA A 307 -4.88 15.51 2.83
CA ALA A 307 -6.29 15.29 2.55
C ALA A 307 -6.48 14.26 1.43
N MET A 308 -5.68 14.32 0.37
CA MET A 308 -5.63 13.31 -0.69
C MET A 308 -5.06 11.97 -0.17
N GLY A 309 -4.26 12.00 0.90
CA GLY A 309 -3.81 10.83 1.65
C GLY A 309 -4.86 10.26 2.61
N ALA A 310 -5.76 11.10 3.12
CA ALA A 310 -6.89 10.73 3.98
C ALA A 310 -8.10 10.21 3.18
N GLU A 311 -8.34 10.76 1.99
CA GLU A 311 -9.42 10.33 1.07
C GLU A 311 -9.10 9.00 0.37
N LEU A 312 -7.82 8.64 0.25
CA LEU A 312 -7.35 7.42 -0.43
C LEU A 312 -6.68 6.40 0.51
N GLY A 313 -6.83 6.55 1.83
CA GLY A 313 -6.62 5.47 2.82
C GLY A 313 -5.20 4.93 3.04
N TRP A 314 -4.10 5.62 2.68
CA TRP A 314 -2.73 5.06 2.81
C TRP A 314 -1.63 6.07 3.23
N GLY A 315 -0.94 5.76 4.35
CA GLY A 315 0.52 5.58 4.43
C GLY A 315 1.54 6.74 4.29
N PHE A 316 1.15 8.00 4.06
CA PHE A 316 2.15 9.10 3.86
C PHE A 316 2.91 9.57 5.12
N GLY A 317 2.65 8.99 6.28
CA GLY A 317 3.13 9.47 7.58
C GLY A 317 4.65 9.52 7.75
N ASN A 318 5.43 8.71 7.04
CA ASN A 318 6.90 8.67 7.23
C ASN A 318 7.66 9.58 6.26
N LEU A 319 7.27 9.62 4.98
CA LEU A 319 7.89 10.54 4.01
C LEU A 319 7.40 11.99 4.21
N GLY A 320 6.14 12.17 4.60
CA GLY A 320 5.59 13.47 5.00
C GLY A 320 6.32 14.06 6.21
N ARG A 321 6.67 13.24 7.21
CA ARG A 321 7.46 13.68 8.37
C ARG A 321 8.89 14.07 8.01
N ASP A 322 9.56 13.34 7.13
CA ASP A 322 10.96 13.65 6.79
C ASP A 322 11.10 14.83 5.84
N ILE A 323 10.13 15.03 4.93
CA ILE A 323 10.04 16.23 4.09
C ILE A 323 9.59 17.43 4.94
N ALA A 324 8.59 17.26 5.82
CA ALA A 324 8.15 18.32 6.72
C ALA A 324 9.24 18.73 7.71
N ARG A 325 10.03 17.80 8.26
CA ARG A 325 11.11 18.10 9.22
C ARG A 325 12.28 18.84 8.55
N GLN A 326 12.69 18.43 7.34
CA GLN A 326 13.75 19.13 6.59
C GLN A 326 13.33 20.51 6.07
N VAL A 327 12.03 20.71 5.78
CA VAL A 327 11.48 22.01 5.38
C VAL A 327 11.21 22.90 6.61
N GLN A 328 10.70 22.35 7.72
CA GLN A 328 10.45 23.08 8.97
C GLN A 328 11.74 23.64 9.59
N ASP A 329 12.84 22.87 9.62
CA ASP A 329 14.09 23.32 10.25
C ASP A 329 14.73 24.51 9.51
N LYS A 330 14.51 24.64 8.19
CA LYS A 330 15.00 25.77 7.39
C LYS A 330 13.99 26.92 7.28
N VAL A 331 12.70 26.64 7.29
CA VAL A 331 11.63 27.65 7.13
C VAL A 331 11.28 28.33 8.46
N ALA A 332 11.30 27.62 9.60
CA ALA A 332 10.99 28.21 10.90
C ALA A 332 11.97 29.35 11.27
N ARG A 333 13.24 29.21 10.91
CA ARG A 333 14.28 30.23 11.16
C ARG A 333 14.18 31.43 10.22
N GLN A 334 13.78 31.25 8.96
CA GLN A 334 13.69 32.35 7.98
C GLN A 334 12.36 33.11 8.03
N VAL A 335 11.29 32.47 8.49
CA VAL A 335 9.97 33.11 8.63
C VAL A 335 9.92 34.04 9.85
N GLN A 336 10.56 33.68 10.97
CA GLN A 336 10.63 34.57 12.14
C GLN A 336 11.39 35.88 11.85
N ASP A 337 12.53 35.80 11.15
CA ASP A 337 13.34 36.99 10.82
C ASP A 337 12.68 37.94 9.82
N ARG A 338 11.93 37.41 8.83
CA ARG A 338 11.24 38.25 7.84
C ARG A 338 9.94 38.85 8.36
N VAL A 339 9.22 38.13 9.24
CA VAL A 339 8.02 38.66 9.90
C VAL A 339 8.40 39.76 10.89
N GLN A 340 9.48 39.60 11.67
CA GLN A 340 9.95 40.68 12.56
C GLN A 340 10.44 41.92 11.80
N ARG A 341 11.14 41.76 10.68
CA ARG A 341 11.59 42.89 9.85
C ARG A 341 10.43 43.63 9.18
N LYS A 342 9.40 42.93 8.71
CA LYS A 342 8.20 43.56 8.13
C LYS A 342 7.31 44.23 9.18
N VAL A 343 7.21 43.66 10.39
CA VAL A 343 6.48 44.26 11.52
C VAL A 343 7.21 45.50 12.06
N GLN A 344 8.54 45.48 12.19
CA GLN A 344 9.32 46.66 12.58
C GLN A 344 9.34 47.76 11.51
N ALA A 345 9.38 47.41 10.23
CA ALA A 345 9.32 48.39 9.14
C ALA A 345 7.94 49.08 9.10
N LYS A 346 6.85 48.33 9.27
CA LYS A 346 5.49 48.90 9.36
C LYS A 346 5.26 49.71 10.64
N MET A 347 5.85 49.32 11.78
CA MET A 347 5.80 50.14 13.01
C MET A 347 6.59 51.45 12.87
N ARG A 348 7.70 51.47 12.11
CA ARG A 348 8.47 52.69 11.80
C ARG A 348 7.76 53.62 10.82
N GLU A 349 6.97 53.08 9.89
CA GLU A 349 6.14 53.89 8.98
C GLU A 349 4.89 54.45 9.69
N MET A 350 4.27 53.68 10.58
CA MET A 350 3.14 54.16 11.39
C MET A 350 3.56 55.22 12.42
N GLY A 351 4.73 55.08 13.06
CA GLY A 351 5.25 56.07 14.00
C GLY A 351 5.69 57.40 13.37
N LYS A 352 5.85 57.47 12.05
CA LYS A 352 6.19 58.71 11.31
C LYS A 352 4.97 59.42 10.71
N ARG A 353 3.78 58.81 10.75
CA ARG A 353 2.53 59.38 10.23
C ARG A 353 1.59 59.94 11.31
N THR A 354 1.93 59.82 12.59
CA THR A 354 1.13 60.34 13.73
C THR A 354 1.69 61.63 14.36
N ALA A 355 2.52 62.36 13.63
CA ALA A 355 3.05 63.66 14.09
C ALA A 355 3.01 64.73 12.99
N LYS A 356 1.88 64.89 12.29
CA LYS A 356 1.42 66.16 11.71
C LYS A 356 0.09 66.03 10.97
N VAL A 357 -0.73 67.06 11.15
CA VAL A 357 -1.93 67.48 10.39
C VAL A 357 -3.28 67.18 11.05
N GLU A 358 -3.76 68.26 11.67
CA GLU A 358 -5.10 68.63 12.08
C GLU A 358 -6.02 69.00 10.88
N TRP A 359 -7.32 68.71 11.06
CA TRP A 359 -8.54 69.35 10.53
C TRP A 359 -8.88 69.33 9.02
N GLY A 360 -10.13 68.91 8.72
CA GLY A 360 -10.88 69.34 7.53
C GLY A 360 -11.72 68.25 6.82
N GLU A 361 -12.98 68.14 7.23
CA GLU A 361 -14.20 67.83 6.43
C GLU A 361 -14.18 66.78 5.29
N GLY A 362 -15.12 65.83 5.35
CA GLY A 362 -15.79 65.32 4.14
C GLY A 362 -15.99 63.81 4.01
N LYS A 363 -17.21 63.36 4.35
CA LYS A 363 -18.02 62.30 3.70
C LYS A 363 -17.51 60.85 3.59
N SER A 364 -18.20 59.99 4.36
CA SER A 364 -18.85 58.69 4.00
C SER A 364 -17.98 57.55 3.43
N TRP A 365 -18.07 56.28 3.85
CA TRP A 365 -19.21 55.44 4.24
C TRP A 365 -18.75 54.34 5.22
N SER A 366 -19.64 53.92 6.10
CA SER A 366 -19.48 52.81 7.06
C SER A 366 -20.03 51.50 6.51
N PHE A 367 -19.34 50.37 6.75
CA PHE A 367 -19.98 49.08 7.02
C PHE A 367 -19.24 48.32 8.13
N ASN A 368 -20.03 47.90 9.12
CA ASN A 368 -19.68 47.02 10.23
C ASN A 368 -19.48 45.57 9.75
N PHE A 369 -18.52 44.87 10.35
CA PHE A 369 -18.69 43.46 10.73
C PHE A 369 -18.20 43.31 12.17
N GLY A 370 -19.13 42.96 13.06
CA GLY A 370 -18.88 42.66 14.46
C GLY A 370 -18.33 41.25 14.66
N ASP A 371 -17.70 41.09 15.82
CA ASP A 371 -17.39 39.88 16.59
C ASP A 371 -16.68 38.71 15.90
N VAL A 372 -15.36 38.66 16.13
CA VAL A 372 -14.54 37.45 16.00
C VAL A 372 -14.61 36.69 17.34
N PRO A 373 -15.10 35.43 17.39
CA PRO A 373 -15.02 34.63 18.60
C PRO A 373 -13.61 34.07 18.79
N SER A 374 -13.15 34.03 20.04
CA SER A 374 -11.89 33.43 20.47
C SER A 374 -11.81 31.93 20.13
N PRO A 375 -10.65 31.38 19.74
CA PRO A 375 -10.50 29.95 19.50
C PRO A 375 -10.55 29.14 20.83
N PRO A 376 -11.12 27.92 20.83
CA PRO A 376 -11.15 27.05 22.01
C PRO A 376 -9.76 26.44 22.32
N PRO A 377 -9.48 26.06 23.58
CA PRO A 377 -8.21 25.47 23.98
C PRO A 377 -8.02 24.04 23.43
N SER A 378 -6.78 23.70 23.10
CA SER A 378 -6.35 22.42 22.53
C SER A 378 -6.65 21.23 23.45
N PRO A 379 -7.11 20.07 22.92
CA PRO A 379 -7.26 18.85 23.70
C PRO A 379 -5.90 18.25 24.10
N LYS A 380 -5.84 17.65 25.30
CA LYS A 380 -4.66 16.94 25.80
C LYS A 380 -4.39 15.68 24.95
N ALA A 381 -3.11 15.39 24.71
CA ALA A 381 -2.68 14.23 23.97
C ALA A 381 -3.05 12.91 24.69
N PRO A 382 -3.45 11.85 23.95
CA PRO A 382 -3.60 10.51 24.52
C PRO A 382 -2.23 9.90 24.85
N PRO A 383 -2.15 8.97 25.83
CA PRO A 383 -0.92 8.27 26.14
C PRO A 383 -0.47 7.37 24.97
N PRO A 384 0.85 7.14 24.82
CA PRO A 384 1.38 6.32 23.74
C PRO A 384 0.92 4.85 23.85
N PRO A 385 0.75 4.14 22.73
CA PRO A 385 0.45 2.71 22.75
C PRO A 385 1.62 1.94 23.37
N ALA A 386 1.32 1.05 24.30
CA ALA A 386 2.29 0.17 24.96
C ALA A 386 2.68 -0.97 24.00
N TRP A 387 3.85 -0.86 23.37
CA TRP A 387 4.49 -1.97 22.64
C TRP A 387 5.97 -2.17 23.04
N ASP A 388 6.43 -1.49 24.10
CA ASP A 388 7.79 -1.61 24.64
C ASP A 388 7.80 -2.22 26.06
N ALA A 389 7.03 -3.28 26.31
CA ALA A 389 7.15 -4.10 27.52
C ALA A 389 7.69 -5.50 27.16
N PRO A 390 8.63 -6.06 27.94
CA PRO A 390 9.17 -7.40 27.72
C PRO A 390 8.09 -8.47 27.90
N PHE A 391 8.12 -9.48 27.04
CA PHE A 391 7.24 -10.66 27.07
C PHE A 391 7.42 -11.43 28.39
N ASP A 392 6.41 -11.37 29.25
CA ASP A 392 6.22 -12.33 30.34
C ASP A 392 4.84 -13.00 30.20
N ALA A 393 4.87 -14.33 30.24
CA ALA A 393 3.82 -15.34 30.45
C ALA A 393 2.38 -15.06 29.97
N VAL A 394 1.93 -15.92 29.04
CA VAL A 394 0.56 -16.05 28.55
C VAL A 394 -0.36 -16.54 29.67
N GLU A 395 -1.38 -15.74 30.03
CA GLU A 395 -2.57 -16.20 30.75
C GLU A 395 -3.75 -16.25 29.77
N GLU A 396 -4.46 -17.38 29.78
CA GLU A 396 -5.61 -17.73 28.94
C GLU A 396 -6.74 -16.70 29.04
N VAL A 397 -7.19 -16.15 27.90
CA VAL A 397 -8.37 -15.28 27.87
C VAL A 397 -9.62 -16.12 27.61
N ALA A 398 -10.42 -16.25 28.67
CA ALA A 398 -11.76 -16.79 28.67
C ALA A 398 -12.79 -15.82 28.03
N THR A 399 -13.90 -16.42 27.62
CA THR A 399 -15.12 -15.91 26.97
C THR A 399 -15.84 -14.75 27.67
N GLY A 400 -16.49 -13.88 26.87
CA GLY A 400 -17.77 -13.21 27.17
C GLY A 400 -17.72 -11.94 28.03
N GLU A 401 -17.80 -10.75 27.41
CA GLU A 401 -18.16 -9.51 28.12
C GLU A 401 -19.69 -9.34 28.17
N PRO A 402 -20.30 -9.10 29.34
CA PRO A 402 -21.74 -8.87 29.46
C PRO A 402 -22.16 -7.48 28.97
N VAL A 403 -23.32 -7.43 28.31
CA VAL A 403 -23.94 -6.26 27.68
C VAL A 403 -24.20 -5.12 28.70
N SER A 404 -23.81 -3.89 28.36
CA SER A 404 -23.86 -2.70 29.23
C SER A 404 -25.29 -2.17 29.44
N GLU A 405 -25.64 -1.83 30.70
CA GLU A 405 -26.90 -1.16 31.07
C GLU A 405 -27.16 0.14 30.30
N GLU A 406 -26.11 0.78 29.76
CA GLU A 406 -26.22 2.00 28.97
C GLU A 406 -26.99 1.79 27.66
N GLU A 407 -26.83 0.63 27.01
CA GLU A 407 -27.49 0.32 25.73
C GLU A 407 -28.99 0.08 25.93
N ARG A 408 -29.37 -0.58 27.02
CA ARG A 408 -30.79 -0.75 27.41
C ARG A 408 -31.46 0.59 27.68
N SER A 409 -30.75 1.53 28.31
CA SER A 409 -31.28 2.87 28.58
C SER A 409 -31.51 3.69 27.30
N LEU A 410 -30.72 3.45 26.25
CA LEU A 410 -30.83 4.14 24.97
C LEU A 410 -32.10 3.69 24.21
N VAL A 411 -32.35 2.39 24.17
CA VAL A 411 -33.54 1.81 23.49
C VAL A 411 -34.83 2.32 24.15
N LEU A 412 -34.87 2.41 25.49
CA LEU A 412 -36.03 2.94 26.21
C LEU A 412 -36.28 4.43 25.91
N ARG A 413 -35.22 5.26 25.78
CA ARG A 413 -35.37 6.66 25.35
C ARG A 413 -35.86 6.79 23.92
N MET A 414 -35.49 5.87 23.03
CA MET A 414 -36.00 5.87 21.65
C MET A 414 -37.48 5.51 21.57
N LEU A 415 -37.95 4.61 22.44
CA LEU A 415 -39.37 4.28 22.58
C LEU A 415 -40.17 5.46 23.16
N GLU A 416 -39.67 6.12 24.21
CA GLU A 416 -40.30 7.31 24.80
C GLU A 416 -40.40 8.46 23.80
N ALA A 417 -39.37 8.65 22.98
CA ALA A 417 -39.36 9.64 21.91
C ALA A 417 -40.23 9.26 20.69
N GLY A 418 -40.89 8.09 20.70
CA GLY A 418 -41.71 7.58 19.59
C GLY A 418 -40.93 7.30 18.30
N LYS A 419 -39.60 7.14 18.40
CA LYS A 419 -38.73 6.88 17.24
C LYS A 419 -38.74 5.42 16.81
N ILE A 420 -39.13 4.53 17.72
CA ILE A 420 -39.30 3.09 17.47
C ILE A 420 -40.63 2.64 18.05
N SER A 421 -41.21 1.62 17.45
CA SER A 421 -42.43 0.98 17.96
C SER A 421 -42.13 0.12 19.18
N ALA A 422 -43.15 -0.18 19.98
CA ALA A 422 -43.02 -1.06 21.14
C ALA A 422 -42.53 -2.48 20.76
N THR A 423 -42.88 -2.95 19.55
CA THR A 423 -42.44 -4.24 19.02
C THR A 423 -40.96 -4.23 18.63
N GLU A 424 -40.48 -3.16 17.99
CA GLU A 424 -39.06 -3.03 17.63
C GLU A 424 -38.17 -2.87 18.87
N ALA A 425 -38.65 -2.13 19.89
CA ALA A 425 -37.94 -2.01 21.16
C ALA A 425 -37.79 -3.36 21.87
N ALA A 426 -38.81 -4.23 21.81
CA ALA A 426 -38.75 -5.57 22.39
C ALA A 426 -37.70 -6.44 21.71
N THR A 427 -37.66 -6.47 20.37
CA THR A 427 -36.67 -7.24 19.61
C THR A 427 -35.24 -6.77 19.86
N LEU A 428 -35.03 -5.46 19.98
CA LEU A 428 -33.70 -4.90 20.26
C LEU A 428 -33.24 -5.22 21.69
N LEU A 429 -34.14 -5.24 22.67
CA LEU A 429 -33.81 -5.61 24.05
C LEU A 429 -33.55 -7.11 24.20
N GLU A 430 -34.25 -7.95 23.44
CA GLU A 430 -34.06 -9.42 23.39
C GLU A 430 -32.70 -9.77 22.76
N ALA A 431 -32.35 -9.13 21.63
CA ALA A 431 -31.04 -9.31 21.00
C ALA A 431 -29.87 -8.87 21.89
N LEU A 432 -30.11 -7.95 22.83
CA LEU A 432 -29.14 -7.49 23.85
C LEU A 432 -29.16 -8.36 25.13
N GLY A 433 -30.07 -9.34 25.23
CA GLY A 433 -30.24 -10.21 26.39
C GLY A 433 -29.63 -11.61 26.23
N ASP A 434 -29.48 -12.11 25.00
CA ASP A 434 -29.14 -13.52 24.71
C ASP A 434 -27.63 -13.79 24.54
N ALA A 435 -26.77 -13.00 25.20
CA ALA A 435 -25.35 -13.34 25.36
C ALA A 435 -25.11 -13.86 26.78
N GLU A 436 -25.65 -15.04 27.10
CA GLU A 436 -25.27 -15.85 28.28
C GLU A 436 -24.37 -17.02 27.89
#